data_AF-A0A520BA10-F1
#
_entry.id   AF-A0A520BA10-F1
#
_cell.length_a   1.000
_cell.length_b   1.000
_cell.length_c   1.000
_cell.angle_alpha   90.00
_cell.angle_beta   90.00
_cell.angle_gamma   90.00
#
_symmetry.space_group_name_H-M   'P 1'
#
loop_
_entity.id
_entity.type
_entity.pdbx_description
1 polymer ?
#
loop_
_entity_poly.entity_id
_entity_poly.type
_entity_poly.pdbx_seq_one_letter_code
_entity_poly.pdbx_strand_id
1 'polypeptide(L)' 'HDLAEIPGAPALDASQGLKASVNRLLAAMDAFSQFDGTLRPHFAYGDLTKPQYERAHLMHLANHWTQIHSKTAAA' A
#
# COMPACT_ATOMS: atom_id res chain seq x y z
N HIS A 1 -2.84 4.50 11.82
CA HIS A 1 -1.81 3.86 10.97
C HIS A 1 -1.26 4.93 10.07
N ASP A 2 -0.29 5.67 10.59
CA ASP A 2 0.35 6.78 9.88
C ASP A 2 1.82 6.43 9.72
N LEU A 3 2.35 6.72 8.52
CA LEU A 3 3.74 6.68 8.03
C LEU A 3 4.80 5.97 8.91
N ALA A 4 4.55 4.73 9.31
CA ALA A 4 5.66 3.89 9.73
C ALA A 4 6.48 3.61 8.47
N GLU A 5 7.74 4.05 8.45
CA GLU A 5 8.70 3.65 7.43
C GLU A 5 8.64 2.12 7.32
N ILE A 6 8.18 1.60 6.18
CA ILE A 6 8.11 0.15 5.97
C ILE A 6 9.56 -0.33 5.90
N PRO A 7 10.02 -1.19 6.82
CA PRO A 7 11.41 -1.61 6.81
C PRO A 7 11.79 -2.28 5.48
N GLY A 8 12.83 -1.75 4.84
CA GLY A 8 13.32 -2.26 3.56
C GLY A 8 12.52 -1.82 2.32
N ALA A 9 11.52 -0.95 2.45
CA ALA A 9 10.87 -0.33 1.31
C ALA A 9 11.75 0.78 0.71
N PRO A 10 11.75 0.98 -0.62
CA PRO A 10 12.41 2.13 -1.24
C PRO A 10 11.82 3.45 -0.73
N ALA A 11 12.67 4.47 -0.61
CA ALA A 11 12.23 5.82 -0.25
C ALA A 11 11.14 6.33 -1.22
N LEU A 12 10.14 7.02 -0.68
CA LEU A 12 9.10 7.64 -1.47
C LEU A 12 9.59 8.97 -2.06
N ASP A 13 9.33 9.17 -3.35
CA ASP A 13 9.54 10.47 -4.01
C ASP A 13 8.31 11.35 -3.81
N ALA A 14 8.44 12.38 -2.97
CA ALA A 14 7.38 13.33 -2.70
C ALA A 14 7.05 14.26 -3.88
N SER A 15 7.92 14.33 -4.90
CA SER A 15 7.69 15.11 -6.13
C SER A 15 6.82 14.36 -7.15
N GLN A 16 6.55 13.07 -6.92
CA GLN A 16 5.79 12.25 -7.83
C GLN A 16 4.31 12.67 -7.87
N GLY A 17 3.83 13.09 -9.05
CA GLY A 17 2.45 13.52 -9.24
C GLY A 17 1.41 12.42 -8.98
N LEU A 18 0.20 12.83 -8.58
CA LEU A 18 -0.89 11.92 -8.17
C LEU A 18 -1.17 10.81 -9.22
N LYS A 19 -1.23 11.15 -10.50
CA LYS A 19 -1.48 10.17 -11.58
C LYS A 19 -0.42 9.07 -11.62
N ALA A 20 0.86 9.42 -11.51
CA ALA A 20 1.95 8.45 -11.51
C ALA A 20 1.89 7.57 -10.24
N SER A 21 1.55 8.16 -9.10
CA SER A 21 1.37 7.43 -7.83
C SER A 21 0.21 6.44 -7.87
N VAL A 22 -0.92 6.82 -8.47
CA VAL A 22 -2.06 5.90 -8.68
C VAL A 22 -1.68 4.77 -9.63
N ASN A 23 -0.99 5.07 -10.74
CA ASN A 23 -0.53 4.04 -11.67
C ASN A 23 0.42 3.03 -10.99
N ARG A 24 1.33 3.50 -10.14
CA ARG A 24 2.23 2.64 -9.36
C ARG A 24 1.45 1.73 -8.39
N LEU A 25 0.41 2.26 -7.73
CA LEU A 25 -0.44 1.47 -6.84
C LEU A 25 -1.15 0.35 -7.61
N LEU A 26 -1.77 0.67 -8.76
CA LEU A 26 -2.47 -0.33 -9.59
C LEU A 26 -1.51 -1.42 -10.06
N ALA A 27 -0.32 -1.06 -10.55
CA ALA A 27 0.70 -2.02 -10.95
C ALA A 27 1.14 -2.94 -9.80
N ALA A 28 1.22 -2.41 -8.58
CA ALA A 28 1.55 -3.21 -7.39
C ALA A 28 0.42 -4.19 -7.02
N MET A 29 -0.84 -3.79 -7.17
CA MET A 29 -2.00 -4.67 -6.95
C MET A 29 -2.01 -5.81 -7.96
N ASP A 30 -1.77 -5.51 -9.24
CA ASP A 30 -1.69 -6.52 -10.30
C ASP A 30 -0.55 -7.51 -10.04
N ALA A 31 0.65 -7.00 -9.72
CA ALA A 31 1.80 -7.84 -9.39
C ALA A 31 1.54 -8.75 -8.19
N PHE A 32 0.90 -8.24 -7.13
CA PHE A 32 0.52 -9.06 -5.98
C PHE A 32 -0.52 -10.13 -6.34
N SER A 33 -1.50 -9.80 -7.19
CA SER A 33 -2.52 -10.76 -7.63
C SER A 33 -1.89 -11.94 -8.37
N GLN A 34 -0.89 -11.67 -9.21
CA GLN A 34 -0.18 -12.65 -10.03
C GLN A 34 0.90 -13.41 -9.25
N PHE A 35 1.34 -12.91 -8.10
CA PHE A 35 2.40 -13.52 -7.31
C PHE A 35 1.96 -14.86 -6.71
N ASP A 36 2.64 -15.95 -7.08
CA ASP A 36 2.38 -17.33 -6.65
C ASP A 36 3.52 -17.92 -5.80
N GLY A 37 4.56 -17.13 -5.54
CA GLY A 37 5.69 -17.51 -4.71
C GLY A 37 5.40 -17.51 -3.20
N THR A 38 6.42 -17.84 -2.42
CA THR A 38 6.35 -17.80 -0.96
C THR A 38 6.25 -16.36 -0.46
N LEU A 39 5.17 -16.05 0.26
CA LEU A 39 4.99 -14.75 0.90
C LEU A 39 5.94 -14.63 2.10
N ARG A 40 6.56 -13.46 2.22
CA ARG A 40 7.34 -13.11 3.42
C ARG A 40 6.38 -12.83 4.60
N PRO A 41 6.86 -12.80 5.85
CA PRO A 41 6.04 -12.35 6.97
C PRO A 41 5.63 -10.87 6.80
N HIS A 42 4.40 -10.56 7.15
CA HIS A 42 3.89 -9.19 7.17
C HIS A 42 4.51 -8.46 8.35
N PHE A 43 5.00 -7.23 8.13
CA PHE A 43 5.74 -6.46 9.14
C PHE A 43 5.02 -6.37 10.50
N ALA A 44 3.70 -6.12 10.49
CA ALA A 44 2.91 -5.98 11.72
C ALA A 44 2.19 -7.27 12.17
N TYR A 45 2.01 -8.25 11.28
CA TYR A 45 1.10 -9.38 11.52
C TYR A 45 1.78 -10.75 11.42
N GLY A 46 3.07 -10.80 11.08
CA GLY A 46 3.80 -12.06 10.92
C GLY A 46 3.31 -12.86 9.70
N ASP A 47 3.33 -14.18 9.80
CA ASP A 47 2.97 -15.04 8.68
C ASP A 47 1.48 -14.94 8.33
N LEU A 48 1.20 -14.61 7.08
CA LEU A 48 -0.16 -14.50 6.55
C LEU A 48 -0.28 -15.34 5.28
N THR A 49 -1.45 -15.94 5.10
CA THR A 49 -1.88 -16.53 3.83
C THR A 49 -2.13 -15.44 2.77
N LYS A 50 -2.12 -15.79 1.48
CA LYS A 50 -2.39 -14.86 0.38
C LYS A 50 -3.73 -14.10 0.55
N PRO A 51 -4.85 -14.74 0.94
CA PRO A 51 -6.10 -14.03 1.21
C PRO A 51 -6.04 -13.09 2.43
N GLN A 52 -5.29 -13.44 3.48
CA GLN A 52 -5.10 -12.56 4.63
C GLN A 52 -4.26 -11.34 4.28
N TYR A 53 -3.23 -11.52 3.44
CA TYR A 53 -2.44 -10.43 2.88
C TYR A 53 -3.29 -9.47 2.05
N GLU A 54 -4.14 -10.01 1.17
CA GLU A 54 -5.06 -9.21 0.36
C GLU A 54 -5.99 -8.36 1.24
N ARG A 55 -6.56 -8.98 2.28
CA ARG A 55 -7.40 -8.26 3.25
C ARG A 55 -6.64 -7.16 3.97
N ALA A 56 -5.38 -7.40 4.36
CA ALA A 56 -4.53 -6.39 4.97
C ALA A 56 -4.28 -5.22 4.01
N HIS A 57 -3.94 -5.48 2.74
CA HIS A 57 -3.75 -4.45 1.72
C HIS A 57 -5.01 -3.59 1.53
N LEU A 58 -6.19 -4.21 1.39
CA LEU A 58 -7.46 -3.49 1.22
C LEU A 58 -7.82 -2.64 2.44
N MET A 59 -7.60 -3.17 3.65
CA MET A 59 -7.81 -2.43 4.89
C MET A 59 -6.87 -1.22 4.99
N HIS A 60 -5.59 -1.37 4.64
CA HIS A 60 -4.65 -0.25 4.59
C HIS A 60 -5.06 0.80 3.55
N LEU A 61 -5.45 0.38 2.34
CA LEU A 61 -5.92 1.30 1.31
C LEU A 61 -7.14 2.11 1.78
N ALA A 62 -8.13 1.46 2.38
CA ALA A 62 -9.31 2.13 2.94
C ALA A 62 -8.94 3.13 4.04
N ASN A 63 -8.00 2.78 4.93
CA ASN A 63 -7.51 3.68 5.98
C ASN A 63 -6.78 4.91 5.42
N HIS A 64 -6.14 4.81 4.25
CA HIS A 64 -5.49 5.94 3.59
C HIS A 64 -6.46 6.77 2.75
N TRP A 65 -7.51 6.16 2.21
CA TRP A 65 -8.53 6.87 1.43
C TRP A 65 -9.15 8.03 2.21
N THR A 66 -9.40 7.84 3.51
CA THR A 66 -9.90 8.91 4.40
C THR A 66 -8.94 10.10 4.52
N GLN A 67 -7.64 9.87 4.37
CA GLN A 67 -6.59 10.89 4.47
C GLN A 67 -6.39 11.68 3.17
N ILE A 68 -6.72 11.08 2.02
CA ILE A 68 -6.68 11.75 0.70
C ILE A 68 -7.78 12.81 0.61
N HIS A 69 -8.96 12.56 1.17
CA HIS A 69 -10.11 13.49 1.11
C HIS A 69 -9.90 14.74 1.95
N SER A 70 -9.17 14.64 3.07
CA SER A 70 -8.94 15.76 3.98
C SER A 70 -8.04 16.86 3.40
N LYS A 71 -7.23 16.57 2.37
CA LYS A 71 -6.32 17.56 1.76
C LYS A 71 -6.89 18.31 0.55
N THR A 72 -8.04 17.92 0.01
CA THR A 72 -8.67 18.61 -1.14
C THR A 72 -9.59 19.75 -0.71
N ALA A 73 -9.93 19.86 0.58
CA ALA A 73 -10.81 20.92 1.11
C ALA A 73 -10.07 22.20 1.55
N ALA A 74 -8.74 22.26 1.37
CA ALA A 74 -7.90 23.38 1.81
C ALA A 74 -7.04 23.96 0.66
N ALA A 75 -7.58 24.01 -0.56
CA ALA A 75 -6.97 24.67 -1.71
C ALA A 75 -7.96 25.67 -2.32
#